data_AF-A0AA88Y3G2-F1
#
_entry.id   AF-A0AA88Y3G2-F1
#
_cell.length_a   1.000
_cell.length_b   1.000
_cell.length_c   1.000
_cell.angle_alpha   90.00
_cell.angle_beta   90.00
_cell.angle_gamma   90.00
#
_symmetry.space_group_name_H-M   'P 1'
#
loop_
_entity.id
_entity.type
_entity.pdbx_description
1 polymer ?
#
loop_
_entity_poly.entity_id
_entity_poly.type
_entity_poly.pdbx_seq_one_letter_code
_entity_poly.pdbx_strand_id
1 'polypeptide(L)'
;MPCIFSISEMAHSRGQGIKPAKENDFRPILDKLKIQAIKAFAESFCKRNKLPETTDSQLNDAITEAVAYARKKIKKENVASRK
;
A
#
# COMPACT_ATOMS: atom_id res chain seq x y z
N MET A 1 4.63 7.52 -0.37
CA MET A 1 3.44 6.74 -0.78
C MET A 1 2.17 7.54 -1.04
N PRO A 2 1.78 8.58 -0.26
CA PRO A 2 0.53 9.31 -0.52
C PRO A 2 0.48 10.08 -1.86
N CYS A 3 1.60 10.13 -2.57
CA CYS A 3 1.74 10.72 -3.91
C CYS A 3 1.37 9.77 -5.08
N ILE A 4 1.33 8.44 -4.87
CA ILE A 4 1.08 7.46 -5.95
C ILE A 4 -0.29 6.80 -5.79
N PHE A 5 -0.68 6.50 -4.55
CA PHE A 5 -2.01 6.04 -4.20
C PHE A 5 -2.64 7.02 -3.22
N SER A 6 -3.89 7.37 -3.45
CA SER A 6 -4.64 8.15 -2.47
C SER A 6 -4.93 7.30 -1.23
N ILE A 7 -5.16 7.96 -0.08
CA ILE A 7 -5.56 7.24 1.15
C ILE A 7 -6.87 6.47 0.93
N SER A 8 -7.81 7.07 0.19
CA SER A 8 -9.07 6.42 -0.17
C SER A 8 -8.84 5.17 -1.03
N GLU A 9 -8.03 5.27 -2.08
CA GLU A 9 -7.70 4.15 -2.96
C GLU A 9 -7.03 3.00 -2.18
N MET A 10 -6.05 3.31 -1.31
CA MET A 10 -5.42 2.30 -0.47
C MET A 10 -6.42 1.63 0.47
N ALA A 11 -7.26 2.41 1.15
CA ALA A 11 -8.19 1.88 2.14
C ALA A 11 -9.29 1.00 1.53
N HIS A 12 -9.79 1.37 0.35
CA HIS A 12 -10.85 0.66 -0.37
C HIS A 12 -10.33 -0.44 -1.30
N SER A 13 -9.02 -0.65 -1.39
CA SER A 13 -8.42 -1.75 -2.12
C SER A 13 -8.33 -3.04 -1.30
N ARG A 14 -8.05 -4.16 -1.98
CA ARG A 14 -7.59 -5.43 -1.38
C ARG A 14 -6.08 -5.46 -1.14
N GLY A 15 -5.38 -4.34 -1.30
CA GLY A 15 -3.93 -4.24 -1.26
C GLY A 15 -3.29 -4.77 -2.54
N GLN A 16 -2.14 -5.44 -2.42
CA GLN A 16 -1.28 -5.82 -3.54
C GLN A 16 -1.75 -7.03 -4.34
N GLY A 17 -2.82 -7.73 -3.90
CA GLY A 17 -3.30 -8.94 -4.57
C GLY A 17 -2.41 -10.18 -4.40
N ILE A 18 -1.46 -10.15 -3.45
CA ILE A 18 -0.58 -11.30 -3.12
C ILE A 18 -1.40 -12.48 -2.55
N LYS A 19 -2.46 -12.18 -1.78
CA LYS A 19 -3.37 -13.17 -1.21
C LYS A 19 -4.65 -13.28 -2.05
N PRO A 20 -5.22 -14.50 -2.19
CA PRO A 20 -6.47 -14.70 -2.91
C PRO A 20 -7.62 -13.91 -2.29
N ALA A 21 -8.69 -13.74 -3.07
CA ALA A 21 -9.95 -13.15 -2.59
C ALA A 21 -10.47 -13.91 -1.39
N LYS A 22 -10.81 -13.17 -0.33
CA LYS A 22 -11.73 -13.70 0.65
C LYS A 22 -13.11 -13.78 0.00
N GLU A 23 -13.89 -14.76 0.41
CA GLU A 23 -15.26 -14.93 -0.03
C GLU A 23 -16.04 -13.61 0.20
N ASN A 24 -16.75 -13.14 -0.83
CA ASN A 24 -17.49 -11.87 -0.87
C ASN A 24 -16.64 -10.57 -0.80
N ASP A 25 -15.33 -10.61 -1.04
CA ASP A 25 -14.49 -9.41 -1.14
C ASP A 25 -14.28 -8.97 -2.60
N PHE A 26 -15.14 -8.05 -3.08
CA PHE A 26 -15.14 -7.54 -4.47
C PHE A 26 -14.28 -6.29 -4.69
N ARG A 27 -13.56 -5.83 -3.67
CA ARG A 27 -12.72 -4.64 -3.80
C ARG A 27 -11.62 -4.86 -4.85
N PRO A 28 -11.19 -3.83 -5.60
CA PRO A 28 -10.10 -3.97 -6.55
C PRO A 28 -8.76 -4.16 -5.82
N ILE A 29 -7.81 -4.81 -6.49
CA ILE A 29 -6.40 -4.75 -6.08
C ILE A 29 -5.81 -3.40 -6.47
N LEU A 30 -4.73 -2.99 -5.81
CA LEU A 30 -3.96 -1.83 -6.23
C LEU A 30 -3.33 -2.07 -7.60
N ASP A 31 -3.19 -1.00 -8.38
CA ASP A 31 -2.56 -1.01 -9.69
C ASP A 31 -1.14 -1.60 -9.60
N LYS A 32 -0.93 -2.72 -10.32
CA LYS A 32 0.32 -3.47 -10.32
C LYS A 32 1.48 -2.67 -10.91
N LEU A 33 1.23 -1.84 -11.92
CA LEU A 33 2.26 -1.00 -12.54
C LEU A 33 2.74 0.07 -11.57
N LYS A 34 1.80 0.69 -10.83
CA LYS A 34 2.15 1.65 -9.77
C LYS A 34 2.93 0.99 -8.63
N ILE A 35 2.56 -0.24 -8.24
CA ILE A 35 3.33 -1.00 -7.24
C ILE A 35 4.76 -1.26 -7.73
N GLN A 36 4.91 -1.73 -8.97
CA GLN A 36 6.22 -1.98 -9.55
C GLN A 36 7.07 -0.72 -9.62
N ALA A 37 6.48 0.42 -9.98
CA ALA A 37 7.16 1.71 -9.99
C ALA A 37 7.66 2.12 -8.59
N ILE A 38 6.87 1.86 -7.53
CA ILE A 38 7.28 2.13 -6.15
C ILE A 38 8.47 1.27 -5.75
N LYS A 39 8.44 -0.02 -6.08
CA LYS A 39 9.55 -0.94 -5.78
C LYS A 39 10.83 -0.52 -6.48
N ALA A 40 10.76 -0.28 -7.79
CA ALA A 40 11.89 0.18 -8.58
C ALA A 40 12.46 1.52 -8.07
N PHE A 41 11.59 2.44 -7.64
CA PHE A 41 12.02 3.68 -7.00
C PHE A 41 12.73 3.42 -5.68
N ALA A 42 12.19 2.58 -4.80
CA ALA A 42 12.79 2.27 -3.50
C ALA A 42 14.16 1.60 -3.66
N GLU A 43 14.30 0.64 -4.57
CA GLU A 43 15.56 0.00 -4.92
C GLU A 43 16.58 1.02 -5.43
N SER A 44 16.18 1.86 -6.39
CA SER A 44 17.04 2.90 -6.97
C SER A 44 17.47 3.93 -5.93
N PHE A 45 16.56 4.29 -5.01
CA PHE A 45 16.84 5.21 -3.92
C PHE A 45 17.83 4.60 -2.92
N CYS A 46 17.63 3.34 -2.51
CA CYS A 46 18.57 2.65 -1.62
C CYS A 46 19.96 2.57 -2.24
N LYS A 47 20.05 2.15 -3.51
CA LYS A 47 21.31 2.06 -4.26
C LYS A 47 22.02 3.41 -4.35
N ARG A 48 21.29 4.49 -4.67
CA ARG A 48 21.86 5.84 -4.79
C ARG A 48 22.41 6.36 -3.45
N ASN A 49 21.76 6.00 -2.34
CA ASN A 49 22.14 6.46 -1.00
C ASN A 49 23.10 5.50 -0.27
N LYS A 50 23.62 4.46 -0.95
CA LYS A 50 24.47 3.41 -0.36
C LYS A 50 23.81 2.73 0.86
N LEU A 51 22.48 2.65 0.85
CA LEU A 51 21.73 1.91 1.85
C LEU A 51 21.69 0.42 1.49
N PRO A 52 21.44 -0.46 2.47
CA PRO A 52 21.23 -1.87 2.19
C PRO A 52 20.15 -2.09 1.13
N GLU A 53 20.37 -3.06 0.26
CA GLU A 53 19.36 -3.47 -0.72
C GLU A 53 18.10 -3.94 0.00
N THR A 54 16.96 -3.48 -0.48
CA THR A 54 15.66 -3.89 0.06
C THR A 54 15.20 -5.15 -0.66
N THR A 55 14.79 -6.14 0.12
CA THR A 55 14.21 -7.36 -0.45
C THR A 55 12.77 -7.12 -0.87
N ASP A 56 12.30 -7.91 -1.85
CA ASP A 56 10.91 -7.90 -2.28
C ASP A 56 9.92 -8.10 -1.11
N SER A 57 10.29 -8.91 -0.12
CA SER A 57 9.49 -9.12 1.08
C SER A 57 9.35 -7.83 1.89
N GLN A 58 10.45 -7.13 2.16
CA GLN A 58 10.43 -5.87 2.93
C GLN A 58 9.58 -4.81 2.23
N LEU A 59 9.68 -4.70 0.90
CA LEU A 59 8.87 -3.78 0.11
C LEU A 59 7.38 -4.16 0.16
N ASN A 60 7.06 -5.45 0.04
CA ASN A 60 5.69 -5.94 0.16
C ASN A 60 5.10 -5.67 1.56
N ASP A 61 5.89 -5.84 2.61
CA ASP A 61 5.47 -5.57 3.99
C ASP A 61 5.19 -4.09 4.20
N ALA A 62 6.09 -3.21 3.73
CA ALA A 62 5.89 -1.76 3.81
C ALA A 62 4.62 -1.29 3.09
N ILE A 63 4.33 -1.84 1.91
CA ILE A 63 3.08 -1.53 1.18
C ILE A 63 1.87 -2.05 1.94
N THR A 64 1.96 -3.24 2.53
CA THR A 64 0.86 -3.83 3.32
C THR A 64 0.57 -3.00 4.58
N GLU A 65 1.62 -2.51 5.25
CA GLU A 65 1.51 -1.61 6.39
C GLU A 65 0.86 -0.28 5.99
N ALA A 66 1.26 0.31 4.86
CA ALA A 66 0.66 1.54 4.36
C ALA A 66 -0.85 1.39 4.08
N VAL A 67 -1.27 0.26 3.49
CA VAL A 67 -2.68 -0.07 3.28
C VAL A 67 -3.42 -0.22 4.62
N ALA A 68 -2.82 -0.88 5.60
CA ALA A 68 -3.40 -1.04 6.93
C ALA A 68 -3.56 0.32 7.64
N TYR A 69 -2.55 1.19 7.53
CA TYR A 69 -2.60 2.57 8.03
C TYR A 69 -3.74 3.36 7.38
N ALA A 70 -3.88 3.31 6.06
CA ALA A 70 -4.95 4.01 5.34
C ALA A 70 -6.34 3.59 5.80
N ARG A 71 -6.56 2.28 5.98
CA ARG A 71 -7.83 1.74 6.52
C ARG A 71 -8.12 2.23 7.93
N LYS A 72 -7.11 2.25 8.81
CA LYS A 72 -7.24 2.77 10.17
C LYS A 72 -7.56 4.26 10.18
N LYS A 73 -6.96 5.04 9.27
CA LYS A 73 -7.17 6.49 9.16
C LYS A 73 -8.62 6.81 8.77
N ILE A 74 -9.14 6.22 7.69
CA ILE A 74 -10.53 6.43 7.27
C ILE A 74 -11.52 5.99 8.36
N LYS A 75 -11.25 4.86 9.03
CA LYS A 75 -12.11 4.42 10.15
C LYS A 75 -12.19 5.47 11.25
N LYS A 76 -11.06 6.12 11.61
CA LYS A 76 -11.04 7.18 12.62
C LYS A 76 -11.79 8.43 12.16
N GLU A 77 -11.59 8.84 10.91
CA GLU A 77 -12.27 10.00 10.32
C GLU A 77 -13.80 9.81 10.29
N ASN A 78 -14.28 8.63 9.90
CA ASN A 78 -15.70 8.29 9.90
C ASN A 78 -16.33 8.22 11.31
N VAL A 79 -15.53 7.93 12.34
CA VAL A 79 -15.99 7.95 13.74
C VAL A 79 -16.03 9.39 14.27
N ALA A 80 -15.05 10.22 13.89
CA ALA A 80 -15.02 11.62 14.26
C ALA A 80 -16.14 12.43 13.60
N SER A 81 -16.52 12.12 12.36
CA SER A 81 -17.59 12.82 11.63
C SER A 81 -19.01 12.47 12.10
N ARG A 82 -19.16 11.50 13.01
CA ARG A 82 -20.45 11.07 13.59
C ARG A 82 -20.68 11.61 15.00
N LYS A 83 -19.75 12.43 15.51
CA LYS A 83 -19.85 13.15 16.78
C LYS A 83 -20.09 14.62 16.51
#